data_AF-A0AAU0L5B1-F1
#
_entry.id   AF-A0AAU0L5B1-F1
#
_cell.length_a   1.000
_cell.length_b   1.000
_cell.length_c   1.000
_cell.angle_alpha   90.00
_cell.angle_beta   90.00
_cell.angle_gamma   90.00
#
_symmetry.space_group_name_H-M   'P 1'
#
loop_
_entity.id
_entity.type
_entity.pdbx_description
1 polymer ?
#
loop_
_entity_poly.entity_id
_entity_poly.type
_entity_poly.pdbx_seq_one_letter_code
_entity_poly.pdbx_strand_id
1 'polypeptide(L)'
;MNMEVSEPLVTLPEIKKSVRHDIPVTFHEIFFTPVKKSKQKLSGEPKTLLKFEDIITLIMDYDYQLVELESRERYTYNFSGIRQNKKGIYECVINCDDSQAEDVIKHNKKKRKTEVVSFNVDESHLVRAHVLFLPLDHTDGVCARMLIEGNRKISEQVVRMLLQKILDKIDSENFQPDFSKKTMRVPSQMVT
;
A
#
# COMPACT_ATOMS: atom_id res chain seq x y z
N MET A 1 -69.77 -13.68 27.29
CA MET A 1 -69.01 -12.90 26.28
C MET A 1 -67.54 -13.21 26.52
N ASN A 2 -66.97 -14.13 25.73
CA ASN A 2 -65.55 -14.48 25.82
C ASN A 2 -64.79 -13.60 24.83
N MET A 3 -63.91 -12.74 25.33
CA MET A 3 -62.97 -11.98 24.51
C MET A 3 -61.83 -12.91 24.10
N GLU A 4 -61.75 -13.27 22.83
CA GLU A 4 -60.54 -13.86 22.25
C GLU A 4 -59.48 -12.74 22.12
N VAL A 5 -58.45 -12.82 22.96
CA VAL A 5 -57.24 -12.02 22.82
C VAL A 5 -56.37 -12.72 21.79
N SER A 6 -56.34 -12.19 20.56
CA SER A 6 -55.39 -12.65 19.55
C SER A 6 -54.00 -12.11 19.89
N GLU A 7 -53.06 -13.00 20.24
CA GLU A 7 -51.66 -12.64 20.41
C GLU A 7 -51.07 -12.06 19.09
N PRO A 8 -50.18 -11.06 19.15
CA PRO A 8 -49.59 -10.50 17.95
C PRO A 8 -48.65 -11.51 17.30
N LEU A 9 -48.82 -11.70 15.98
CA LEU A 9 -47.91 -12.46 15.12
C LEU A 9 -46.49 -11.91 15.28
N VAL A 10 -45.63 -12.67 15.97
CA VAL A 10 -44.18 -12.42 16.02
C VAL A 10 -43.64 -12.65 14.62
N THR A 11 -43.42 -11.57 13.87
CA THR A 11 -42.65 -11.60 12.62
C THR A 11 -41.22 -12.04 12.96
N LEU A 12 -40.86 -13.27 12.58
CA LEU A 12 -39.49 -13.74 12.61
C LEU A 12 -38.60 -12.75 11.82
N PRO A 13 -37.48 -12.29 12.38
CA PRO A 13 -36.57 -11.41 11.65
C PRO A 13 -36.11 -12.14 10.39
N GLU A 14 -36.34 -11.52 9.22
CA GLU A 14 -35.83 -12.02 7.95
C GLU A 14 -34.35 -12.36 8.11
N ILE A 15 -34.01 -13.64 7.92
CA ILE A 15 -32.62 -14.08 7.86
C ILE A 15 -32.01 -13.34 6.68
N LYS A 16 -31.26 -12.26 6.96
CA LYS A 16 -30.47 -11.55 5.96
C LYS A 16 -29.63 -12.59 5.23
N LYS A 17 -29.99 -12.90 3.97
CA LYS A 17 -29.22 -13.80 3.12
C LYS A 17 -27.80 -13.26 3.06
N SER A 18 -26.85 -13.97 3.66
CA SER A 18 -25.44 -13.59 3.55
C SER A 18 -25.03 -13.79 2.10
N VAL A 19 -24.79 -12.70 1.37
CA VAL A 19 -24.22 -12.77 0.04
C VAL A 19 -22.75 -13.13 0.22
N ARG A 20 -22.35 -14.34 -0.20
CA ARG A 20 -20.95 -14.73 -0.32
C ARG A 20 -20.47 -14.21 -1.67
N HIS A 21 -19.62 -13.19 -1.65
CA HIS A 21 -18.92 -12.75 -2.86
C HIS A 21 -17.63 -13.57 -2.97
N ASP A 22 -17.46 -14.30 -4.07
CA ASP A 22 -16.17 -14.87 -4.42
C ASP A 22 -15.23 -13.72 -4.77
N ILE A 23 -14.22 -13.53 -3.93
CA ILE A 23 -13.21 -12.50 -4.14
C ILE A 23 -12.11 -13.13 -5.01
N PRO A 24 -11.94 -12.71 -6.29
CA PRO A 24 -10.84 -13.22 -7.11
C PRO A 24 -9.52 -12.81 -6.47
N VAL A 25 -8.53 -13.71 -6.45
CA VAL A 25 -7.18 -13.42 -5.91
C VAL A 25 -6.15 -13.74 -6.98
N THR A 26 -5.19 -12.84 -7.21
CA THR A 26 -4.03 -13.10 -8.07
C THR A 26 -2.79 -13.38 -7.24
N PHE A 27 -1.89 -14.20 -7.80
CA PHE A 27 -0.67 -14.66 -7.13
C PHE A 27 0.56 -14.22 -7.93
N HIS A 28 1.51 -13.62 -7.24
CA HIS A 28 2.76 -13.14 -7.81
C HIS A 28 3.93 -13.46 -6.88
N GLU A 29 5.14 -13.38 -7.39
CA GLU A 29 6.37 -13.45 -6.60
C GLU A 29 7.10 -12.12 -6.64
N ILE A 30 7.62 -11.69 -5.50
CA ILE A 30 8.35 -10.43 -5.35
C ILE A 30 9.63 -10.66 -4.56
N PHE A 31 10.70 -10.04 -5.02
CA PHE A 31 11.99 -9.99 -4.34
C PHE A 31 12.61 -8.62 -4.61
N PHE A 32 13.52 -8.20 -3.73
CA PHE A 32 14.22 -6.92 -3.86
C PHE A 32 15.64 -7.16 -4.34
N THR A 33 16.02 -6.49 -5.43
CA THR A 33 17.37 -6.57 -5.97
C THR A 33 18.12 -5.28 -5.64
N PRO A 34 19.30 -5.36 -5.02
CA PRO A 34 20.12 -4.18 -4.78
C PRO A 34 20.67 -3.66 -6.12
N VAL A 35 20.52 -2.36 -6.37
CA VAL A 35 21.02 -1.72 -7.60
C VAL A 35 22.17 -0.79 -7.26
N LYS A 36 23.28 -0.89 -7.99
CA LYS A 36 24.42 0.03 -7.85
C LYS A 36 24.03 1.40 -8.38
N LYS A 37 24.13 2.43 -7.53
CA LYS A 37 23.96 3.82 -7.96
C LYS A 37 25.18 4.34 -8.71
N SER A 38 24.95 5.18 -9.71
CA SER A 38 26.00 5.81 -10.54
C SER A 38 27.05 6.60 -9.74
N LYS A 39 26.71 7.08 -8.54
CA LYS A 39 27.58 7.88 -7.67
C LYS A 39 28.27 7.08 -6.55
N GLN A 40 28.01 5.79 -6.40
CA GLN A 40 28.63 4.96 -5.36
C GLN A 40 29.96 4.36 -5.83
N LYS A 41 31.03 4.60 -5.08
CA LYS A 41 32.34 3.97 -5.27
C LYS A 41 32.35 2.54 -4.72
N LEU A 42 31.52 1.67 -5.31
CA LEU A 42 31.57 0.23 -5.07
C LEU A 42 32.42 -0.44 -6.16
N SER A 43 33.27 -1.39 -5.76
CA SER A 43 34.18 -2.13 -6.66
C SER A 43 33.48 -3.15 -7.57
N GLY A 44 32.16 -3.37 -7.40
CA GLY A 44 31.38 -4.32 -8.19
C GLY A 44 29.88 -4.18 -7.96
N GLU A 45 29.11 -5.14 -8.46
CA GLU A 45 27.67 -5.25 -8.18
C GLU A 45 27.43 -5.67 -6.72
N PRO A 46 26.34 -5.19 -6.08
CA PRO A 46 26.00 -5.61 -4.72
C PRO A 46 25.63 -7.10 -4.75
N LYS A 47 26.29 -7.91 -3.91
CA LYS A 47 26.11 -9.37 -3.91
C LYS A 47 25.07 -9.88 -2.89
N THR A 48 24.74 -9.07 -1.89
CA THR A 48 23.85 -9.49 -0.80
C THR A 48 22.39 -9.28 -1.19
N LEU A 49 21.63 -10.36 -1.29
CA LEU A 49 20.18 -10.29 -1.42
C LEU A 49 19.57 -9.89 -0.06
N LEU A 50 18.59 -8.99 -0.10
CA LEU A 50 17.93 -8.48 1.10
C LEU A 50 16.73 -9.36 1.43
N LYS A 51 16.57 -9.70 2.72
CA LYS A 51 15.38 -10.44 3.14
C LYS A 51 14.16 -9.54 3.01
N PHE A 52 13.04 -10.14 2.64
CA PHE A 52 11.78 -9.43 2.48
C PHE A 52 11.35 -8.73 3.79
N GLU A 53 11.55 -9.41 4.93
CA GLU A 53 11.26 -8.88 6.27
C GLU A 53 12.07 -7.62 6.59
N ASP A 54 13.37 -7.59 6.25
CA ASP A 54 14.22 -6.42 6.50
C ASP A 54 13.71 -5.20 5.73
N ILE A 55 13.27 -5.42 4.48
CA ILE A 55 12.72 -4.35 3.64
C ILE A 55 11.36 -3.86 4.14
N ILE A 56 10.46 -4.76 4.51
CA ILE A 56 9.15 -4.34 5.03
C ILE A 56 9.29 -3.64 6.37
N THR A 57 10.20 -4.08 7.24
CA THR A 57 10.50 -3.39 8.51
C THR A 57 11.00 -1.97 8.24
N LEU A 58 11.94 -1.81 7.31
CA LEU A 58 12.42 -0.49 6.88
C LEU A 58 11.28 0.41 6.36
N ILE A 59 10.34 -0.15 5.60
CA ILE A 59 9.16 0.58 5.12
C ILE A 59 8.24 0.96 6.30
N MET A 60 8.00 0.05 7.23
CA MET A 60 7.11 0.27 8.38
C MET A 60 7.65 1.33 9.34
N ASP A 61 8.97 1.49 9.43
CA ASP A 61 9.65 2.52 10.22
C ASP A 61 9.63 3.92 9.56
N TYR A 62 9.19 4.00 8.30
CA TYR A 62 9.06 5.23 7.52
C TYR A 62 7.61 5.74 7.51
N ASP A 63 7.40 7.03 7.24
CA ASP A 63 6.05 7.63 7.05
C ASP A 63 5.45 7.24 5.69
N TYR A 64 5.34 5.94 5.43
CA TYR A 64 4.94 5.38 4.13
C TYR A 64 3.52 5.78 3.72
N GLN A 65 2.63 6.11 4.67
CA GLN A 65 1.26 6.53 4.37
C GLN A 65 1.20 7.86 3.61
N LEU A 66 2.25 8.69 3.70
CA LEU A 66 2.36 9.97 2.99
C LEU A 66 2.90 9.82 1.55
N VAL A 67 3.21 8.59 1.14
CA VAL A 67 3.73 8.31 -0.21
C VAL A 67 2.59 7.97 -1.14
N GLU A 68 2.28 8.90 -2.03
CA GLU A 68 1.23 8.73 -3.03
C GLU A 68 1.83 8.38 -4.39
N LEU A 69 1.19 7.46 -5.10
CA LEU A 69 1.45 7.14 -6.50
C LEU A 69 0.27 7.63 -7.34
N GLU A 70 0.51 8.58 -8.23
CA GLU A 70 -0.49 9.04 -9.18
C GLU A 70 -0.43 8.22 -10.48
N SER A 71 -1.59 7.98 -11.08
CA SER A 71 -1.70 7.31 -12.37
C SER A 71 -2.79 7.94 -13.23
N ARG A 72 -2.42 8.26 -14.48
CA ARG A 72 -3.32 8.78 -15.53
C ARG A 72 -4.17 9.98 -15.09
N GLU A 73 -3.65 10.83 -14.20
CA GLU A 73 -4.35 12.02 -13.66
C GLU A 73 -5.75 11.71 -13.09
N ARG A 74 -5.96 10.46 -12.67
CA ARG A 74 -7.26 9.95 -12.23
C ARG A 74 -7.17 9.23 -10.90
N TYR A 75 -6.19 8.34 -10.80
CA TYR A 75 -6.04 7.46 -9.65
C TYR A 75 -4.88 7.92 -8.78
N THR A 76 -5.13 8.01 -7.48
CA THR A 76 -4.08 8.20 -6.48
C THR A 76 -4.06 6.97 -5.56
N TYR A 77 -2.89 6.35 -5.44
CA TYR A 77 -2.70 5.17 -4.62
C TYR A 77 -1.79 5.46 -3.43
N ASN A 78 -2.07 4.88 -2.28
CA ASN A 78 -1.15 4.88 -1.13
C ASN A 78 -1.35 3.62 -0.27
N PHE A 79 -0.37 3.31 0.56
CA PHE A 79 -0.54 2.32 1.62
C PHE A 79 -1.21 2.97 2.82
N SER A 80 -2.33 2.42 3.29
CA SER A 80 -3.02 2.90 4.50
C SER A 80 -2.64 2.12 5.76
N GLY A 81 -2.01 0.97 5.60
CA GLY A 81 -1.48 0.22 6.74
C GLY A 81 -0.70 -1.02 6.30
N ILE A 82 0.33 -1.36 7.07
CA ILE A 82 1.08 -2.61 7.00
C ILE A 82 1.05 -3.24 8.37
N ARG A 83 0.68 -4.52 8.45
CA ARG A 83 0.59 -5.28 9.69
C ARG A 83 1.20 -6.65 9.50
N GLN A 84 2.00 -7.11 10.45
CA GLN A 84 2.49 -8.48 10.48
C GLN A 84 1.61 -9.31 11.41
N ASN A 85 1.23 -10.51 10.98
CA ASN A 85 0.55 -11.46 11.84
C ASN A 85 1.53 -12.41 12.54
N LYS A 86 1.04 -13.18 13.52
CA LYS A 86 1.86 -14.13 14.30
C LYS A 86 2.55 -15.23 13.48
N LYS A 87 2.15 -15.41 12.21
CA LYS A 87 2.71 -16.40 11.29
C LYS A 87 3.74 -15.79 10.34
N GLY A 88 4.16 -14.54 10.54
CA GLY A 88 5.11 -13.86 9.67
C GLY A 88 4.53 -13.42 8.33
N ILE A 89 3.21 -13.42 8.17
CA ILE A 89 2.53 -12.92 6.96
C ILE A 89 2.30 -11.42 7.16
N TYR A 90 2.66 -10.64 6.15
CA TYR A 90 2.42 -9.21 6.11
C TYR A 90 1.13 -8.94 5.37
N GLU A 91 0.21 -8.25 6.02
CA GLU A 91 -1.02 -7.73 5.43
C GLU A 91 -0.84 -6.22 5.19
N CYS A 92 -0.94 -5.83 3.93
CA CYS A 92 -0.90 -4.44 3.51
C CYS A 92 -2.27 -4.02 2.98
N VAL A 93 -2.72 -2.84 3.37
CA VAL A 93 -3.94 -2.22 2.83
C VAL A 93 -3.51 -1.11 1.88
N ILE A 94 -3.98 -1.18 0.64
CA ILE A 94 -3.75 -0.16 -0.38
C ILE A 94 -5.06 0.56 -0.64
N ASN A 95 -5.02 1.87 -0.57
CA ASN A 95 -6.10 2.73 -1.02
C ASN A 95 -5.88 3.12 -2.49
N CYS A 96 -6.99 3.28 -3.21
CA CYS A 96 -7.07 3.88 -4.53
C CYS A 96 -8.20 4.90 -4.51
N ASP A 97 -7.85 6.18 -4.63
CA ASP A 97 -8.81 7.25 -4.83
C ASP A 97 -9.01 7.49 -6.33
N ASP A 98 -10.25 7.39 -6.81
CA ASP A 98 -10.65 7.67 -8.18
C ASP A 98 -11.31 9.04 -8.28
N SER A 99 -10.50 10.05 -8.58
CA SER A 99 -10.93 11.45 -8.74
C SER A 99 -11.95 11.67 -9.87
N GLN A 100 -12.12 10.69 -10.77
CA GLN A 100 -13.09 10.74 -11.86
C GLN A 100 -14.22 9.72 -11.68
N ALA A 101 -14.40 9.15 -10.48
CA ALA A 101 -15.60 8.41 -10.16
C ALA A 101 -16.84 9.29 -10.37
N GLU A 102 -17.93 8.73 -10.91
CA GLU A 102 -19.12 9.52 -11.24
C GLU A 102 -19.65 10.32 -10.06
N ASP A 103 -19.56 9.76 -8.85
CA ASP A 103 -20.05 10.41 -7.63
C ASP A 103 -19.17 11.59 -7.21
N VAL A 104 -17.84 11.51 -7.41
CA VAL A 104 -16.93 12.65 -7.25
C VAL A 104 -17.27 13.75 -8.24
N ILE A 105 -17.51 13.39 -9.50
CA ILE A 105 -17.92 14.34 -10.54
C ILE A 105 -19.29 14.97 -10.21
N LYS A 106 -20.26 14.18 -9.71
CA LYS A 106 -21.60 14.67 -9.29
C LYS A 106 -21.53 15.56 -8.05
N HIS A 107 -20.59 15.32 -7.14
CA HIS A 107 -20.38 16.14 -5.94
C HIS A 107 -19.64 17.45 -6.27
N ASN A 108 -18.63 17.41 -7.15
CA ASN A 108 -17.83 18.57 -7.55
C ASN A 108 -18.53 19.46 -8.61
N LYS A 109 -19.56 18.97 -9.30
CA LYS A 109 -20.46 19.83 -10.09
C LYS A 109 -21.20 20.77 -9.13
N LYS A 110 -20.98 22.08 -9.23
CA LYS A 110 -21.74 23.13 -8.50
C LYS A 110 -23.25 22.85 -8.61
N LYS A 111 -23.84 22.24 -7.57
CA LYS A 111 -25.27 21.91 -7.55
C LYS A 111 -26.08 23.20 -7.43
N ARG A 112 -26.73 23.61 -8.52
CA ARG A 112 -27.88 24.52 -8.44
C ARG A 112 -29.09 23.69 -8.02
N LYS A 113 -29.46 23.83 -6.75
CA LYS A 113 -30.66 23.31 -6.04
C LYS A 113 -30.48 22.04 -5.20
N THR A 114 -31.09 22.15 -4.03
CA THR A 114 -31.28 21.24 -2.90
C THR A 114 -32.09 20.01 -3.29
N GLU A 115 -31.43 18.85 -3.31
CA GLU A 115 -32.06 17.55 -3.07
C GLU A 115 -31.34 16.91 -1.89
N VAL A 116 -32.12 16.48 -0.89
CA VAL A 116 -31.61 15.68 0.22
C VAL A 116 -31.41 14.27 -0.31
N VAL A 117 -30.16 13.93 -0.58
CA VAL A 117 -29.75 12.57 -0.97
C VAL A 117 -29.51 11.78 0.31
N SER A 118 -30.22 10.68 0.50
CA SER A 118 -30.01 9.76 1.61
C SER A 118 -28.66 9.07 1.45
N PHE A 119 -27.70 9.42 2.31
CA PHE A 119 -26.39 8.78 2.38
C PHE A 119 -26.52 7.43 3.09
N ASN A 120 -26.42 6.36 2.33
CA ASN A 120 -25.74 5.17 2.80
C ASN A 120 -24.95 4.63 1.62
N VAL A 121 -23.66 4.43 1.84
CA VAL A 121 -22.62 3.91 0.93
C VAL A 121 -21.65 4.98 0.40
N ASP A 122 -20.64 5.30 1.22
CA ASP A 122 -19.39 6.00 0.87
C ASP A 122 -18.46 5.16 -0.06
N GLU A 123 -18.94 4.10 -0.71
CA GLU A 123 -18.09 3.11 -1.39
C GLU A 123 -17.57 3.53 -2.79
N SER A 124 -17.93 4.70 -3.32
CA SER A 124 -17.85 4.90 -4.78
C SER A 124 -16.54 5.48 -5.34
N HIS A 125 -15.67 6.06 -4.52
CA HIS A 125 -14.43 6.70 -5.00
C HIS A 125 -13.16 6.19 -4.33
N LEU A 126 -13.24 5.82 -3.04
CA LEU A 126 -12.14 5.18 -2.33
C LEU A 126 -12.27 3.66 -2.39
N VAL A 127 -11.43 3.02 -3.19
CA VAL A 127 -11.32 1.56 -3.24
C VAL A 127 -10.17 1.10 -2.37
N ARG A 128 -10.42 0.13 -1.49
CA ARG A 128 -9.38 -0.53 -0.68
C ARG A 128 -9.18 -1.96 -1.13
N ALA A 129 -7.92 -2.39 -1.24
CA ALA A 129 -7.57 -3.78 -1.46
C ALA A 129 -6.56 -4.25 -0.41
N HIS A 130 -6.71 -5.51 -0.02
CA HIS A 130 -5.73 -6.21 0.80
C HIS A 130 -4.69 -6.87 -0.10
N VAL A 131 -3.42 -6.67 0.24
CA VAL A 131 -2.28 -7.36 -0.36
C VAL A 131 -1.56 -8.12 0.74
N LEU A 132 -1.45 -9.43 0.58
CA LEU A 132 -0.74 -10.28 1.52
C LEU A 132 0.62 -10.63 0.96
N PHE A 133 1.66 -10.52 1.78
CA PHE A 133 3.00 -11.01 1.48
C PHE A 133 3.37 -12.13 2.43
N LEU A 134 3.73 -13.28 1.85
CA LEU A 134 4.21 -14.46 2.55
C LEU A 134 5.67 -14.71 2.15
N PRO A 135 6.66 -14.37 3.00
CA PRO A 135 8.05 -14.77 2.77
C PRO A 135 8.16 -16.28 2.56
N LEU A 136 9.03 -16.68 1.62
CA LEU A 136 9.19 -18.06 1.21
C LEU A 136 10.42 -18.68 1.89
N ASP A 137 10.18 -19.64 2.78
CA ASP A 137 11.23 -20.31 3.57
C ASP A 137 12.32 -20.95 2.69
N HIS A 138 11.95 -21.52 1.54
CA HIS A 138 12.90 -22.14 0.60
C HIS A 138 13.83 -21.15 -0.11
N THR A 139 13.65 -19.84 0.11
CA THR A 139 14.52 -18.77 -0.39
C THR A 139 15.23 -18.03 0.76
N ASP A 140 15.27 -18.62 1.95
CA ASP A 140 15.76 -17.97 3.18
C ASP A 140 15.07 -16.62 3.46
N GLY A 141 13.82 -16.46 3.01
CA GLY A 141 13.02 -15.25 3.14
C GLY A 141 13.36 -14.11 2.18
N VAL A 142 14.18 -14.34 1.15
CA VAL A 142 14.52 -13.33 0.13
C VAL A 142 13.33 -13.04 -0.79
N CYS A 143 12.59 -14.07 -1.18
CA CYS A 143 11.40 -13.94 -2.00
C CYS A 143 10.15 -14.02 -1.13
N ALA A 144 9.10 -13.31 -1.52
CA ALA A 144 7.77 -13.44 -0.94
C ALA A 144 6.73 -13.73 -2.03
N ARG A 145 5.74 -14.55 -1.69
CA ARG A 145 4.51 -14.67 -2.45
C ARG A 145 3.60 -13.49 -2.12
N MET A 146 3.21 -12.75 -3.14
CA MET A 146 2.26 -11.65 -3.08
C MET A 146 0.88 -12.14 -3.54
N LEU A 147 -0.13 -11.95 -2.70
CA LEU A 147 -1.53 -12.24 -2.99
C LEU A 147 -2.30 -10.92 -3.05
N ILE A 148 -2.99 -10.64 -4.15
CA ILE A 148 -3.72 -9.39 -4.35
C ILE A 148 -5.20 -9.69 -4.47
N GLU A 149 -6.01 -8.98 -3.69
CA GLU A 149 -7.45 -8.93 -3.87
C GLU A 149 -7.80 -8.37 -5.26
N GLY A 150 -8.31 -9.21 -6.14
CA GLY A 150 -8.70 -8.85 -7.49
C GLY A 150 -9.93 -7.95 -7.53
N ASN A 151 -10.12 -7.30 -8.69
CA ASN A 151 -11.29 -6.47 -9.03
C ASN A 151 -11.43 -5.12 -8.28
N ARG A 152 -10.32 -4.59 -7.75
CA ARG A 152 -10.30 -3.35 -6.93
C ARG A 152 -9.48 -2.21 -7.54
N LYS A 153 -9.25 -2.20 -8.87
CA LYS A 153 -8.39 -1.21 -9.58
C LYS A 153 -6.93 -1.15 -9.11
N ILE A 154 -6.50 -2.12 -8.32
CA ILE A 154 -5.14 -2.27 -7.79
C ILE A 154 -4.54 -3.51 -8.45
N SER A 155 -3.45 -3.31 -9.20
CA SER A 155 -2.73 -4.37 -9.90
C SER A 155 -1.37 -4.62 -9.25
N GLU A 156 -0.76 -5.76 -9.55
CA GLU A 156 0.63 -6.07 -9.17
C GLU A 156 1.59 -4.91 -9.47
N GLN A 157 1.48 -4.34 -10.67
CA GLN A 157 2.34 -3.22 -11.08
C GLN A 157 2.17 -2.00 -10.16
N VAL A 158 0.95 -1.68 -9.73
CA VAL A 158 0.70 -0.59 -8.79
C VAL A 158 1.37 -0.87 -7.45
N VAL A 159 1.26 -2.10 -6.94
CA VAL A 159 1.92 -2.51 -5.69
C VAL A 159 3.44 -2.35 -5.79
N ARG A 160 4.04 -2.86 -6.88
CA ARG A 160 5.49 -2.74 -7.12
C ARG A 160 5.94 -1.29 -7.20
N MET A 161 5.22 -0.46 -7.94
CA MET A 161 5.56 0.96 -8.10
C MET A 161 5.42 1.74 -6.80
N LEU A 162 4.41 1.43 -5.97
CA LEU A 162 4.28 2.02 -4.63
C LEU A 162 5.46 1.65 -3.73
N LEU A 163 5.78 0.35 -3.64
CA LEU A 163 6.93 -0.11 -2.86
C LEU A 163 8.23 0.54 -3.33
N GLN A 164 8.46 0.59 -4.64
CA GLN A 164 9.64 1.25 -5.21
C GLN A 164 9.68 2.74 -4.85
N LYS A 165 8.55 3.46 -5.00
CA LYS A 165 8.48 4.89 -4.69
C LYS A 165 8.74 5.19 -3.21
N ILE A 166 8.29 4.31 -2.31
CA ILE A 166 8.62 4.40 -0.88
C ILE A 166 10.11 4.19 -0.67
N LEU A 167 10.69 3.13 -1.24
CA LEU A 167 12.11 2.85 -1.10
C LEU A 167 12.99 3.98 -1.66
N ASP A 168 12.61 4.57 -2.80
CA ASP A 168 13.29 5.73 -3.38
C ASP A 168 13.21 6.95 -2.45
N LYS A 169 12.06 7.18 -1.79
CA LYS A 169 11.93 8.26 -0.80
C LYS A 169 12.79 8.02 0.43
N ILE A 170 12.70 6.82 1.02
CA ILE A 170 13.54 6.40 2.17
C ILE A 170 15.01 6.63 1.85
N ASP A 171 15.47 6.20 0.68
CA ASP A 171 16.85 6.34 0.26
C ASP A 171 17.25 7.81 -0.07
N SER A 172 16.32 8.64 -0.53
CA SER A 172 16.55 10.07 -0.74
C SER A 172 16.63 10.87 0.58
N GLU A 173 15.86 10.46 1.59
CA GLU A 173 15.75 11.15 2.88
C GLU A 173 16.77 10.63 3.91
N ASN A 174 17.08 9.32 3.88
CA ASN A 174 18.18 8.71 4.63
C ASN A 174 19.55 8.86 3.94
N PHE A 175 19.63 9.69 2.90
CA PHE A 175 20.93 10.15 2.40
C PHE A 175 21.57 11.00 3.49
N GLN A 176 22.29 10.37 4.42
CA GLN A 176 23.20 11.06 5.33
C GLN A 176 24.21 11.85 4.48
N PRO A 177 24.20 13.19 4.49
CA PRO A 177 25.25 13.99 3.86
C PRO A 177 26.55 13.99 4.69
N ASP A 178 26.56 13.32 5.85
CA ASP A 178 27.57 13.49 6.90
C ASP A 178 28.75 12.50 6.83
N PHE A 179 29.26 12.19 5.63
CA PHE A 179 30.66 11.77 5.48
C PHE A 179 31.60 12.91 5.05
N SER A 180 31.13 14.15 5.04
CA SER A 180 31.93 15.30 4.63
C SER A 180 31.82 16.50 5.58
N LYS A 181 32.23 16.31 6.85
CA LYS A 181 32.68 17.40 7.71
C LYS A 181 34.14 17.20 8.12
N LYS A 182 35.01 17.97 7.43
CA LYS A 182 36.30 18.60 7.81
C LYS A 182 37.21 17.85 8.81
N THR A 183 38.55 17.82 8.63
CA THR A 183 39.40 19.03 8.59
C THR A 183 40.85 18.74 8.12
N MET A 184 41.40 19.68 7.33
CA MET A 184 42.80 20.21 7.17
C MET A 184 44.03 19.34 7.53
N ARG A 185 45.14 19.37 6.78
CA ARG A 185 46.01 20.54 6.49
C ARG A 185 46.87 20.34 5.23
N VAL A 186 47.22 21.47 4.60
CA VAL A 186 48.42 21.65 3.78
C VAL A 186 49.51 22.22 4.71
N PRO A 187 50.78 21.80 4.60
CA PRO A 187 51.80 22.80 4.25
C PRO A 187 52.77 22.36 3.14
N SER A 188 52.90 23.25 2.15
CA SER A 188 54.12 23.74 1.47
C SER A 188 55.34 22.82 1.27
N GLN A 189 55.70 22.62 -0.01
CA GLN A 189 57.01 22.82 -0.71
C GLN A 189 58.31 22.67 0.10
N MET A 190 59.44 22.16 -0.37
CA MET A 190 60.07 21.88 -1.69
C MET A 190 61.16 20.81 -1.40
N VAL A 191 61.82 20.18 -2.36
CA VAL A 191 63.12 20.57 -2.93
C VAL A 191 63.48 19.54 -4.02
N THR A 192 64.08 20.06 -5.10
CA THR A 192 64.79 19.43 -6.22
C THR A 192 65.41 18.06 -5.97
#